data_AF-A0A1U9NIK3-F1
#
_entry.id   AF-A0A1U9NIK3-F1
#
_cell.length_a   1.000
_cell.length_b   1.000
_cell.length_c   1.000
_cell.angle_alpha   90.00
_cell.angle_beta   90.00
_cell.angle_gamma   90.00
#
_symmetry.space_group_name_H-M   'P 1'
#
loop_
_entity.id
_entity.type
_entity.pdbx_description
1 polymer ?
#
loop_
_entity_poly.entity_id
_entity_poly.type
_entity_poly.pdbx_seq_one_letter_code
_entity_poly.pdbx_strand_id
1 'polypeptide(L)'
;MPEQNNTRKLTKITITSRKQTILPVALILAITSTAHANSGTPLMWSSFLHLFFGNLFLGIFEGLLLVHFFKTKKNLAVILMILANYLSAWAGVFIIYDLIPTQSLGLSQVWPYFWKMVALTYILTLLLEYPFVALSFWRKPRWLPRSLKGTLIVQTISHFIIFGWYSLTSTANLYTDNQIVDLSEMSLPQHVTMYYISSDDGDVYSRSLTADAAPSKTFDLNSKGYGDYLFVRHSENNDGTYDLYACITSDKDYRDSETILIAESFTKTAAPTERDLEHDLEEYRTRYWFSPTDVPKLGPAQSSPWKFKTSIWSLMGLTAKNTKTEQSERVAFTTPFGGWLPKNATHLPTDKALFQLGIYPFNLKYLRGDQICIYDPNKKQLAKITHGKGPIAIIKDKPQKPTATPTNTTAD
;
A
#
# COMPACT_ATOMS: atom_id res chain seq x y z
N MET A 1 22.42 -85.17 23.44
CA MET A 1 22.65 -84.01 22.53
C MET A 1 21.62 -82.94 22.87
N PRO A 2 22.00 -81.66 22.96
CA PRO A 2 21.17 -80.62 23.55
C PRO A 2 20.18 -80.03 22.54
N GLU A 3 18.95 -79.83 22.99
CA GLU A 3 17.83 -79.28 22.24
C GLU A 3 17.80 -77.75 22.44
N GLN A 4 18.13 -77.00 21.38
CA GLN A 4 18.19 -75.54 21.42
C GLN A 4 16.79 -74.92 21.28
N ASN A 5 16.32 -74.33 22.37
CA ASN A 5 15.08 -73.57 22.45
C ASN A 5 15.27 -72.15 21.88
N ASN A 6 14.75 -71.91 20.67
CA ASN A 6 14.90 -70.65 19.94
C ASN A 6 13.55 -69.88 19.95
N THR A 7 13.29 -69.14 21.02
CA THR A 7 12.08 -68.31 21.17
C THR A 7 12.21 -66.99 20.40
N ARG A 8 11.73 -66.99 19.15
CA ARG A 8 11.51 -65.77 18.35
C ARG A 8 10.38 -64.94 18.96
N LYS A 9 10.71 -63.80 19.59
CA LYS A 9 9.74 -62.73 19.90
C LYS A 9 9.24 -62.11 18.60
N LEU A 10 7.97 -62.37 18.26
CA LEU A 10 7.24 -61.69 17.18
C LEU A 10 6.90 -60.26 17.60
N THR A 11 7.66 -59.29 17.09
CA THR A 11 7.36 -57.86 17.22
C THR A 11 6.13 -57.55 16.36
N LYS A 12 4.98 -57.27 16.98
CA LYS A 12 3.79 -56.75 16.29
C LYS A 12 4.12 -55.37 15.72
N ILE A 13 4.36 -55.31 14.41
CA ILE A 13 4.43 -54.04 13.67
C ILE A 13 2.98 -53.58 13.46
N THR A 14 2.53 -52.64 14.30
CA THR A 14 1.23 -52.00 14.14
C THR A 14 1.30 -51.06 12.94
N ILE A 15 0.81 -51.50 11.78
CA ILE A 15 0.67 -50.67 10.58
C ILE A 15 -0.49 -49.70 10.85
N THR A 16 -0.17 -48.49 11.35
CA THR A 16 -1.13 -47.40 11.44
C THR A 16 -1.61 -47.03 10.03
N SER A 17 -2.93 -47.01 9.84
CA SER A 17 -3.52 -46.97 8.50
C SER A 17 -3.23 -45.64 7.79
N ARG A 18 -2.58 -45.72 6.63
CA ARG A 18 -2.25 -44.61 5.71
C ARG A 18 -3.47 -43.77 5.27
N LYS A 19 -4.69 -44.23 5.55
CA LYS A 19 -5.96 -43.56 5.19
C LYS A 19 -6.31 -42.40 6.12
N GLN A 20 -5.81 -42.37 7.35
CA GLN A 20 -6.14 -41.30 8.32
C GLN A 20 -5.44 -39.97 8.03
N THR A 21 -4.31 -39.97 7.30
CA THR A 21 -3.61 -38.74 6.90
C THR A 21 -4.11 -38.13 5.59
N ILE A 22 -4.73 -38.92 4.70
CA ILE A 22 -5.19 -38.44 3.40
C ILE A 22 -6.42 -37.53 3.53
N LEU A 23 -7.36 -37.88 4.41
CA LEU A 23 -8.60 -37.13 4.60
C LEU A 23 -8.39 -35.67 5.07
N PRO A 24 -7.57 -35.38 6.11
CA PRO A 24 -7.34 -34.00 6.52
C PRO A 24 -6.56 -33.20 5.48
N VAL A 25 -5.61 -33.82 4.77
CA VAL A 25 -4.88 -33.15 3.67
C VAL A 25 -5.83 -32.81 2.52
N ALA A 26 -6.71 -33.73 2.13
CA ALA A 26 -7.73 -33.49 1.11
C ALA A 26 -8.73 -32.41 1.55
N LEU A 27 -9.12 -32.37 2.84
CA LEU A 27 -9.99 -31.32 3.38
C LEU A 27 -9.32 -29.94 3.34
N ILE A 28 -8.04 -29.86 3.75
CA ILE A 28 -7.26 -28.62 3.70
C ILE A 28 -7.11 -28.13 2.26
N LEU A 29 -6.82 -29.04 1.31
CA LEU A 29 -6.74 -28.70 -0.11
C LEU A 29 -8.11 -28.32 -0.70
N ALA A 30 -9.20 -28.95 -0.27
CA ALA A 30 -10.56 -28.63 -0.71
C ALA A 30 -11.06 -27.28 -0.17
N ILE A 31 -10.57 -26.81 0.98
CA ILE A 31 -10.88 -25.47 1.50
C ILE A 31 -10.16 -24.37 0.68
N THR A 32 -9.05 -24.69 0.00
CA THR A 32 -8.29 -23.72 -0.81
C THR A 32 -8.87 -23.42 -2.20
N SER A 33 -9.91 -24.12 -2.65
CA SER A 33 -10.40 -23.99 -4.03
C SER A 33 -11.33 -22.79 -4.29
N THR A 34 -11.77 -22.07 -3.26
CA THR A 34 -12.58 -20.84 -3.41
C THR A 34 -11.76 -19.61 -3.04
N ALA A 35 -10.90 -19.16 -3.96
CA ALA A 35 -10.24 -17.86 -3.84
C ALA A 35 -11.29 -16.76 -4.08
N HIS A 36 -11.92 -16.29 -3.01
CA HIS A 36 -12.80 -15.13 -3.09
C HIS A 36 -11.96 -13.88 -3.37
N ALA A 37 -12.13 -13.30 -4.56
CA ALA A 37 -11.46 -12.06 -4.97
C ALA A 37 -11.70 -10.87 -4.01
N ASN A 38 -12.73 -10.98 -3.16
CA ASN A 38 -13.17 -9.94 -2.23
C ASN A 38 -12.68 -10.16 -0.79
N SER A 39 -11.82 -11.15 -0.52
CA SER A 39 -11.38 -11.43 0.85
C SER A 39 -10.37 -10.42 1.39
N GLY A 40 -9.87 -9.47 0.59
CA GLY A 40 -8.84 -8.51 1.00
C GLY A 40 -7.41 -9.02 0.78
N THR A 41 -6.40 -8.22 1.14
CA THR A 41 -5.01 -8.52 0.76
C THR A 41 -4.43 -9.72 1.53
N PRO A 42 -3.48 -10.48 0.96
CA PRO A 42 -2.72 -11.49 1.68
C PRO A 42 -2.08 -10.95 2.96
N LEU A 43 -1.62 -9.70 2.95
CA LEU A 43 -1.07 -9.06 4.15
C LEU A 43 -2.14 -8.86 5.24
N MET A 44 -3.36 -8.47 4.87
CA MET A 44 -4.47 -8.32 5.82
C MET A 44 -4.79 -9.66 6.51
N TRP A 45 -4.90 -10.74 5.73
CA TRP A 45 -5.10 -12.08 6.28
C TRP A 45 -3.90 -12.58 7.07
N SER A 46 -2.69 -12.32 6.58
CA SER A 46 -1.45 -12.66 7.28
C SER A 46 -1.42 -12.01 8.66
N SER A 47 -1.77 -10.72 8.76
CA SER A 47 -1.88 -10.02 10.03
C SER A 47 -2.95 -10.62 10.94
N PHE A 48 -4.14 -10.91 10.41
CA PHE A 48 -5.20 -11.57 11.19
C PHE A 48 -4.75 -12.96 11.70
N LEU A 49 -4.29 -13.83 10.80
CA LEU A 49 -3.84 -15.18 11.14
C LEU A 49 -2.66 -15.16 12.12
N HIS A 50 -1.73 -14.22 11.96
CA HIS A 50 -0.62 -14.02 12.87
C HIS A 50 -1.13 -13.62 14.27
N LEU A 51 -2.01 -12.62 14.36
CA LEU A 51 -2.55 -12.15 15.64
C LEU A 51 -3.30 -13.25 16.40
N PHE A 52 -4.11 -14.05 15.70
CA PHE A 52 -4.94 -15.09 16.33
C PHE A 52 -4.23 -16.42 16.57
N PHE A 53 -3.44 -16.90 15.61
CA PHE A 53 -2.81 -18.23 15.68
C PHE A 53 -1.28 -18.16 15.68
N GLY A 54 -0.70 -17.24 14.91
CA GLY A 54 0.75 -17.12 14.82
C GLY A 54 1.40 -16.83 16.17
N ASN A 55 0.83 -15.93 16.98
CA ASN A 55 1.31 -15.63 18.34
C ASN A 55 1.32 -16.86 19.26
N LEU A 56 0.33 -17.75 19.15
CA LEU A 56 0.31 -19.01 19.90
C LEU A 56 1.47 -19.91 19.50
N PHE A 57 1.68 -20.11 18.19
CA PHE A 57 2.76 -20.96 17.69
C PHE A 57 4.15 -20.37 18.00
N LEU A 58 4.30 -19.05 17.87
CA LEU A 58 5.51 -18.33 18.24
C LEU A 58 5.80 -18.46 19.72
N GLY A 59 4.83 -18.23 20.60
CA GLY A 59 5.02 -18.40 22.04
C GLY A 59 5.40 -19.83 22.43
N ILE A 60 4.81 -20.85 21.79
CA ILE A 60 5.22 -22.26 21.97
C ILE A 60 6.68 -22.44 21.54
N PHE A 61 7.02 -21.99 20.34
CA PHE A 61 8.37 -22.11 19.77
C PHE A 61 9.42 -21.42 20.66
N GLU A 62 9.17 -20.18 21.06
CA GLU A 62 10.05 -19.39 21.93
C GLU A 62 10.22 -20.02 23.31
N GLY A 63 9.12 -20.52 23.90
CA GLY A 63 9.18 -21.27 25.15
C GLY A 63 10.06 -22.51 25.05
N LEU A 64 9.99 -23.23 23.93
CA LEU A 64 10.87 -24.38 23.65
C LEU A 64 12.33 -23.96 23.43
N LEU A 65 12.60 -22.81 22.80
CA LEU A 65 13.95 -22.27 22.68
C LEU A 65 14.55 -21.93 24.06
N LEU A 66 13.79 -21.30 24.96
CA LEU A 66 14.24 -21.03 26.33
C LEU A 66 14.61 -22.33 27.06
N VAL A 67 13.80 -23.37 26.90
CA VAL A 67 14.06 -24.69 27.49
C VAL A 67 15.33 -25.30 26.90
N HIS A 68 15.49 -25.22 25.57
CA HIS A 68 16.64 -25.78 24.87
C HIS A 68 17.96 -25.11 25.30
N PHE A 69 18.03 -23.78 25.24
CA PHE A 69 19.27 -23.06 25.51
C PHE A 69 19.58 -22.90 27.00
N PHE A 70 18.56 -22.84 27.86
CA PHE A 70 18.74 -22.46 29.27
C PHE A 70 18.18 -23.46 30.28
N LYS A 71 17.60 -24.58 29.82
CA LYS A 71 17.09 -25.68 30.67
C LYS A 71 16.06 -25.20 31.70
N THR A 72 15.17 -24.29 31.30
CA THR A 72 14.04 -23.81 32.11
C THR A 72 12.95 -24.89 32.22
N LYS A 73 11.98 -24.69 33.13
CA LYS A 73 10.83 -25.61 33.26
C LYS A 73 9.93 -25.47 32.04
N LYS A 74 9.82 -26.53 31.24
CA LYS A 74 9.11 -26.54 29.94
C LYS A 74 7.71 -25.94 29.98
N ASN A 75 6.82 -26.47 30.82
CA ASN A 75 5.43 -26.04 30.84
C ASN A 75 5.28 -24.57 31.22
N LEU A 76 6.08 -24.11 32.20
CA LEU A 76 6.07 -22.72 32.63
C LEU A 76 6.59 -21.77 31.54
N ALA A 77 7.73 -22.10 30.93
CA ALA A 77 8.32 -21.28 29.87
C ALA A 77 7.38 -21.15 28.67
N VAL A 78 6.77 -22.24 28.24
CA VAL A 78 5.80 -22.24 27.12
C VAL A 78 4.57 -21.37 27.44
N ILE A 79 3.95 -21.56 28.61
CA ILE A 79 2.77 -20.76 28.99
C ILE A 79 3.13 -19.27 29.09
N LEU A 80 4.25 -18.94 29.73
CA LEU A 80 4.68 -17.54 29.87
C LEU A 80 4.97 -16.88 28.52
N MET A 81 5.61 -17.57 27.57
CA MET A 81 5.91 -17.00 26.26
C MET A 81 4.67 -16.85 25.38
N ILE A 82 3.68 -17.75 25.47
CA ILE A 82 2.38 -17.54 24.81
C ILE A 82 1.74 -16.24 25.32
N LEU A 83 1.68 -16.06 26.64
CA LEU A 83 1.11 -14.84 27.23
C LEU A 83 1.90 -13.59 26.83
N ALA A 84 3.23 -13.68 26.80
CA ALA A 84 4.12 -12.61 26.40
C ALA A 84 3.84 -12.14 24.96
N ASN A 85 3.73 -13.08 24.00
CA ASN A 85 3.49 -12.79 22.59
C ASN A 85 2.14 -12.10 22.36
N TYR A 86 1.07 -12.57 22.99
CA TYR A 86 -0.22 -11.90 22.86
C TYR A 86 -0.19 -10.50 23.47
N LEU A 87 0.41 -10.35 24.67
CA LEU A 87 0.51 -9.05 25.31
C LEU A 87 1.33 -8.08 24.46
N SER A 88 2.49 -8.50 23.97
CA SER A 88 3.40 -7.67 23.18
C SER A 88 2.78 -7.30 21.83
N ALA A 89 2.05 -8.20 21.18
CA ALA A 89 1.36 -7.93 19.93
C ALA A 89 0.27 -6.85 20.11
N TRP A 90 -0.60 -6.98 21.11
CA TRP A 90 -1.66 -6.00 21.37
C TRP A 90 -1.10 -4.65 21.82
N ALA A 91 -0.16 -4.65 22.76
CA ALA A 91 0.49 -3.41 23.20
C ALA A 91 1.27 -2.75 22.05
N GLY A 92 1.93 -3.55 21.21
CA GLY A 92 2.60 -3.10 19.99
C GLY A 92 1.65 -2.38 19.04
N VAL A 93 0.48 -2.96 18.75
CA VAL A 93 -0.54 -2.31 17.92
C VAL A 93 -0.91 -0.94 18.47
N PHE A 94 -1.23 -0.83 19.77
CA PHE A 94 -1.62 0.44 20.37
C PHE A 94 -0.48 1.48 20.37
N ILE A 95 0.74 1.08 20.73
CA ILE A 95 1.90 1.99 20.79
C ILE A 95 2.31 2.45 19.40
N ILE A 96 2.41 1.52 18.44
CA ILE A 96 2.82 1.85 17.07
C ILE A 96 1.80 2.76 16.40
N TYR A 97 0.51 2.53 16.65
CA TYR A 97 -0.57 3.32 16.07
C TYR A 97 -0.40 4.82 16.35
N ASP A 98 -0.01 5.18 17.59
CA ASP A 98 0.23 6.57 17.99
C ASP A 98 1.55 7.14 17.46
N LEU A 99 2.48 6.29 17.01
CA LEU A 99 3.79 6.68 16.47
C LEU A 99 3.80 6.84 14.94
N ILE A 100 2.72 6.46 14.25
CA ILE A 100 2.60 6.70 12.82
C ILE A 100 2.52 8.23 12.60
N PRO A 101 3.45 8.81 11.83
CA PRO A 101 3.47 10.26 11.64
C PRO A 101 2.15 10.71 10.99
N THR A 102 1.60 11.80 11.52
CA THR A 102 0.44 12.47 10.92
C THR A 102 0.81 13.21 9.63
N GLN A 103 2.10 13.41 9.38
CA GLN A 103 2.63 14.01 8.17
C GLN A 103 2.82 12.95 7.07
N SER A 104 2.61 13.34 5.82
CA SER A 104 2.83 12.48 4.68
C SER A 104 4.32 12.14 4.53
N LEU A 105 4.63 10.85 4.52
CA LEU A 105 5.98 10.40 4.26
C LEU A 105 6.29 10.54 2.77
N GLY A 106 7.36 11.28 2.47
CA GLY A 106 7.91 11.42 1.12
C GLY A 106 8.28 10.10 0.46
N LEU A 107 8.26 10.07 -0.88
CA LEU A 107 8.72 8.95 -1.70
C LEU A 107 10.08 8.38 -1.22
N SER A 108 11.03 9.26 -0.90
CA SER A 108 12.37 8.92 -0.43
C SER A 108 12.47 8.60 1.06
N GLN A 109 11.46 8.96 1.87
CA GLN A 109 11.48 8.83 3.33
C GLN A 109 10.86 7.52 3.81
N VAL A 110 9.96 6.93 3.04
CA VAL A 110 9.22 5.73 3.45
C VAL A 110 10.13 4.50 3.64
N TRP A 111 11.15 4.31 2.81
CA TRP A 111 12.05 3.16 2.95
C TRP A 111 12.90 3.22 4.23
N PRO A 112 13.57 4.34 4.56
CA PRO A 112 14.18 4.53 5.87
C PRO A 112 13.19 4.40 7.03
N TYR A 113 11.98 4.93 6.88
CA TYR A 113 10.93 4.81 7.90
C TYR A 113 10.55 3.35 8.17
N PHE A 114 10.38 2.54 7.13
CA PHE A 114 10.12 1.10 7.26
C PHE A 114 11.17 0.41 8.16
N TRP A 115 12.46 0.64 7.90
CA TRP A 115 13.53 0.05 8.72
C TRP A 115 13.57 0.59 10.15
N LYS A 116 13.26 1.88 10.36
CA LYS A 116 13.07 2.44 11.71
C LYS A 116 11.94 1.72 12.45
N MET A 117 10.83 1.44 11.78
CA MET A 117 9.71 0.72 12.37
C MET A 117 10.08 -0.73 12.71
N VAL A 118 10.78 -1.45 11.83
CA VAL A 118 11.29 -2.81 12.13
C VAL A 118 12.17 -2.81 13.39
N ALA A 119 13.10 -1.85 13.50
CA ALA A 119 13.97 -1.74 14.66
C ALA A 119 13.19 -1.38 15.94
N LEU A 120 12.25 -0.43 15.84
CA LEU A 120 11.40 -0.01 16.93
C LEU A 120 10.52 -1.14 17.46
N THR A 121 9.85 -1.89 16.58
CA THR A 121 9.00 -3.01 16.98
C THR A 121 9.81 -4.11 17.65
N TYR A 122 11.01 -4.38 17.14
CA TYR A 122 11.92 -5.35 17.75
C TYR A 122 12.33 -4.94 19.17
N ILE A 123 12.73 -3.68 19.36
CA ILE A 123 13.08 -3.14 20.69
C ILE A 123 11.86 -3.21 21.62
N LEU A 124 10.68 -2.84 21.12
CA LEU A 124 9.46 -2.87 21.91
C LEU A 124 9.13 -4.30 22.37
N THR A 125 9.26 -5.30 21.50
CA THR A 125 9.09 -6.70 21.87
C THR A 125 10.09 -7.14 22.93
N LEU A 126 11.38 -6.79 22.80
CA LEU A 126 12.38 -7.09 23.82
C LEU A 126 11.97 -6.53 25.19
N LEU A 127 11.48 -5.29 25.25
CA LEU A 127 11.08 -4.64 26.49
C LEU A 127 9.82 -5.25 27.11
N LEU A 128 8.80 -5.49 26.28
CA LEU A 128 7.49 -5.98 26.74
C LEU A 128 7.54 -7.45 27.16
N GLU A 129 8.37 -8.27 26.51
CA GLU A 129 8.46 -9.71 26.79
C GLU A 129 9.51 -10.06 27.83
N TYR A 130 10.48 -9.18 28.08
CA TYR A 130 11.51 -9.37 29.10
C TYR A 130 10.97 -9.82 30.47
N PRO A 131 9.88 -9.24 31.03
CA PRO A 131 9.33 -9.69 32.32
C PRO A 131 8.94 -11.17 32.34
N PHE A 132 8.40 -11.70 31.24
CA PHE A 132 7.96 -13.10 31.13
C PHE A 132 9.15 -14.05 31.03
N VAL A 133 10.18 -13.66 30.27
CA VAL A 133 11.45 -14.39 30.23
C VAL A 133 12.10 -14.37 31.60
N ALA A 134 12.16 -13.23 32.29
CA ALA A 134 12.70 -13.10 33.64
C ALA A 134 11.98 -13.99 34.66
N LEU A 135 10.65 -14.04 34.61
CA LEU A 135 9.84 -14.93 35.45
C LEU A 135 10.19 -16.41 35.24
N SER A 136 10.52 -16.82 34.01
CA SER A 136 10.99 -18.18 33.72
C SER A 136 12.32 -18.54 34.41
N PHE A 137 13.12 -17.54 34.78
CA PHE A 137 14.38 -17.69 35.51
C PHE A 137 14.28 -17.37 37.00
N TRP A 138 13.10 -17.00 37.50
CA TRP A 138 12.91 -16.58 38.89
C TRP A 138 13.49 -17.60 39.88
N ARG A 139 14.19 -17.11 40.92
CA ARG A 139 14.92 -17.91 41.94
C ARG A 139 16.08 -18.76 41.41
N LYS A 140 16.50 -18.63 40.15
CA LYS A 140 17.74 -19.27 39.66
C LYS A 140 18.97 -18.40 39.96
N PRO A 141 20.14 -18.99 40.25
CA PRO A 141 21.38 -18.23 40.30
C PRO A 141 21.64 -17.52 38.97
N ARG A 142 22.12 -16.27 39.03
CA ARG A 142 22.40 -15.44 37.85
C ARG A 142 21.16 -15.29 36.93
N TRP A 143 19.97 -15.16 37.50
CA TRP A 143 18.72 -15.06 36.73
C TRP A 143 18.71 -13.84 35.79
N LEU A 144 19.23 -12.68 36.24
CA LEU A 144 19.24 -11.43 35.46
C LEU A 144 20.08 -11.52 34.15
N PRO A 145 21.37 -11.90 34.17
CA PRO A 145 22.12 -12.04 32.92
C PRO A 145 21.58 -13.17 32.04
N ARG A 146 20.96 -14.21 32.63
CA ARG A 146 20.30 -15.27 31.88
C ARG A 146 19.00 -14.80 31.22
N SER A 147 18.19 -13.99 31.89
CA SER A 147 16.96 -13.45 31.33
C SER A 147 17.25 -12.46 30.20
N LEU A 148 18.24 -11.58 30.36
CA LEU A 148 18.67 -10.67 29.29
C LEU A 148 19.17 -11.44 28.06
N LYS A 149 20.08 -12.41 28.25
CA LYS A 149 20.59 -13.26 27.16
C LYS A 149 19.47 -14.09 26.53
N GLY A 150 18.57 -14.64 27.33
CA GLY A 150 17.43 -15.43 26.87
C GLY A 150 16.48 -14.60 26.03
N THR A 151 16.13 -13.40 26.49
CA THR A 151 15.27 -12.45 25.77
C THR A 151 15.91 -12.12 24.42
N LEU A 152 17.18 -11.71 24.40
CA LEU A 152 17.86 -11.34 23.17
C LEU A 152 17.89 -12.50 22.16
N ILE A 153 18.34 -13.69 22.57
CA ILE A 153 18.46 -14.85 21.65
C ILE A 153 17.10 -15.26 21.10
N VAL A 154 16.12 -15.46 21.99
CA VAL A 154 14.82 -15.99 21.61
C VAL A 154 14.09 -15.01 20.70
N GLN A 155 14.07 -13.73 21.08
CA GLN A 155 13.41 -12.69 20.29
C GLN A 155 14.10 -12.44 18.96
N THR A 156 15.44 -12.50 18.89
CA THR A 156 16.15 -12.38 17.60
C THR A 156 15.73 -13.49 16.63
N ILE A 157 15.67 -14.73 17.11
CA ILE A 157 15.33 -15.89 16.26
C ILE A 157 13.87 -15.80 15.81
N SER A 158 12.94 -15.51 16.72
CA SER A 158 11.51 -15.40 16.37
C SER A 158 11.23 -14.20 15.47
N HIS A 159 11.83 -13.03 15.74
CA HIS A 159 11.70 -11.87 14.86
C HIS A 159 12.22 -12.13 13.46
N PHE A 160 13.33 -12.88 13.31
CA PHE A 160 13.82 -13.24 11.99
C PHE A 160 12.80 -14.09 11.20
N ILE A 161 12.13 -15.03 11.88
CA ILE A 161 11.07 -15.85 11.28
C ILE A 161 9.86 -14.98 10.89
N ILE A 162 9.40 -14.11 11.79
CA ILE A 162 8.27 -13.20 11.55
C ILE A 162 8.59 -12.23 10.41
N PHE A 163 9.81 -11.67 10.40
CA PHE A 163 10.28 -10.80 9.34
C PHE A 163 10.27 -11.53 7.99
N GLY A 164 10.75 -12.77 7.93
CA GLY A 164 10.67 -13.61 6.73
C GLY A 164 9.24 -13.85 6.28
N TRP A 165 8.35 -14.21 7.19
CA TRP A 165 6.92 -14.41 6.91
C TRP A 165 6.27 -13.15 6.31
N TYR A 166 6.48 -11.99 6.93
CA TYR A 166 5.91 -10.75 6.44
C TYR A 166 6.58 -10.27 5.15
N SER A 167 7.86 -10.55 4.94
CA SER A 167 8.53 -10.25 3.68
C SER A 167 7.92 -11.01 2.52
N LEU A 168 7.49 -12.26 2.71
CA LEU A 168 6.81 -13.09 1.69
C LEU A 168 5.40 -12.58 1.34
N THR A 169 4.74 -11.87 2.26
CA THR A 169 3.37 -11.37 2.07
C THR A 169 3.32 -9.87 1.76
N SER A 170 4.44 -9.17 1.92
CA SER A 170 4.63 -7.78 1.57
C SER A 170 4.92 -7.62 0.08
N THR A 171 4.73 -6.42 -0.45
CA THR A 171 5.20 -6.05 -1.79
C THR A 171 5.95 -4.74 -1.68
N ALA A 172 7.24 -4.75 -2.02
CA ALA A 172 8.10 -3.58 -1.93
C ALA A 172 8.78 -3.28 -3.28
N ASN A 173 8.22 -3.75 -4.38
CA ASN A 173 8.83 -3.63 -5.70
C ASN A 173 9.01 -2.17 -6.15
N LEU A 174 8.22 -1.24 -5.62
CA LEU A 174 8.49 0.19 -5.77
C LEU A 174 9.92 0.58 -5.36
N TYR A 175 10.50 -0.08 -4.34
CA TYR A 175 11.85 0.19 -3.85
C TYR A 175 12.89 -0.83 -4.29
N THR A 176 12.50 -2.09 -4.55
CA THR A 176 13.46 -3.14 -4.90
C THR A 176 13.69 -3.25 -6.41
N ASP A 177 12.69 -2.91 -7.22
CA ASP A 177 12.70 -3.17 -8.66
C ASP A 177 12.67 -1.87 -9.49
N ASN A 178 12.52 -0.72 -8.82
CA ASN A 178 12.45 0.58 -9.47
C ASN A 178 13.50 1.54 -8.87
N GLN A 179 13.94 2.48 -9.69
CA GLN A 179 14.85 3.54 -9.32
C GLN A 179 14.04 4.79 -8.97
N ILE A 180 14.18 5.24 -7.73
CA ILE A 180 13.64 6.55 -7.32
C ILE A 180 14.66 7.59 -7.74
N VAL A 181 14.25 8.49 -8.63
CA VAL A 181 15.11 9.50 -9.25
C VAL A 181 14.54 10.89 -9.04
N ASP A 182 15.39 11.91 -9.19
CA ASP A 182 14.93 13.29 -9.25
C ASP A 182 14.16 13.54 -10.55
N LEU A 183 13.20 14.47 -10.51
CA LEU A 183 12.34 14.77 -11.66
C LEU A 183 13.16 15.24 -12.89
N SER A 184 14.28 15.91 -12.66
CA SER A 184 15.20 16.40 -13.70
C SER A 184 15.93 15.28 -14.46
N GLU A 185 16.03 14.08 -13.89
CA GLU A 185 16.62 12.91 -14.54
C GLU A 185 15.65 12.22 -15.52
N MET A 186 14.36 12.58 -15.46
CA MET A 186 13.32 12.00 -16.30
C MET A 186 13.05 12.85 -17.55
N SER A 187 12.89 12.19 -18.69
CA SER A 187 12.42 12.83 -19.93
C SER A 187 10.89 12.98 -19.88
N LEU A 188 10.39 14.17 -19.58
CA LEU A 188 8.97 14.46 -19.47
C LEU A 188 8.34 14.82 -20.83
N PRO A 189 7.04 14.54 -21.06
CA PRO A 189 6.36 14.91 -22.30
C PRO A 189 6.22 16.43 -22.43
N GLN A 190 6.62 16.97 -23.58
CA GLN A 190 6.41 18.37 -23.92
C GLN A 190 4.90 18.64 -24.15
N HIS A 191 4.46 19.86 -23.87
CA HIS A 191 3.08 20.34 -24.07
C HIS A 191 2.00 19.70 -23.19
N VAL A 192 2.36 18.86 -22.22
CA VAL A 192 1.42 18.40 -21.20
C VAL A 192 1.41 19.37 -20.02
N THR A 193 0.23 19.84 -19.65
CA THR A 193 0.02 20.61 -18.42
C THR A 193 -0.76 19.75 -17.43
N MET A 194 -0.27 19.69 -16.21
CA MET A 194 -0.93 19.04 -15.08
C MET A 194 -1.63 20.08 -14.23
N TYR A 195 -2.88 19.82 -13.88
CA TYR A 195 -3.66 20.56 -12.90
C TYR A 195 -3.85 19.70 -11.66
N TYR A 196 -3.81 20.30 -10.47
CA TYR A 196 -3.96 19.57 -9.22
C TYR A 196 -4.39 20.51 -8.10
N ILE A 197 -4.96 19.93 -7.04
CA ILE A 197 -5.20 20.64 -5.79
C ILE A 197 -3.93 20.55 -4.95
N SER A 198 -3.31 21.69 -4.65
CA SER A 198 -2.11 21.76 -3.81
C SER A 198 -2.43 21.31 -2.39
N SER A 199 -1.45 20.65 -1.75
CA SER A 199 -1.59 20.24 -0.34
C SER A 199 -1.18 21.33 0.64
N ASP A 200 -0.57 22.42 0.15
CA ASP A 200 -0.08 23.52 0.98
C ASP A 200 -1.22 24.47 1.40
N ASP A 201 -2.07 24.87 0.45
CA ASP A 201 -3.16 25.82 0.64
C ASP A 201 -4.55 25.26 0.27
N GLY A 202 -4.61 24.16 -0.46
CA GLY A 202 -5.86 23.58 -0.96
C GLY A 202 -6.36 24.22 -2.27
N ASP A 203 -5.56 25.05 -2.92
CA ASP A 203 -5.94 25.73 -4.15
C ASP A 203 -5.58 24.93 -5.41
N VAL A 204 -6.17 25.30 -6.54
CA VAL A 204 -5.85 24.65 -7.82
C VAL A 204 -4.64 25.32 -8.44
N TYR A 205 -3.65 24.49 -8.79
CA TYR A 205 -2.46 24.89 -9.50
C TYR A 205 -2.35 24.16 -10.83
N SER A 206 -1.70 24.83 -11.78
CA SER A 206 -1.26 24.24 -13.03
C SER A 206 0.27 24.20 -13.11
N ARG A 207 0.83 23.18 -13.75
CA ARG A 207 2.26 23.04 -13.97
C ARG A 207 2.51 22.34 -15.30
N SER A 208 3.35 22.92 -16.15
CA SER A 208 3.86 22.22 -17.33
C SER A 208 4.71 21.03 -16.88
N LEU A 209 4.55 19.85 -17.49
CA LEU A 209 5.39 18.68 -17.21
C LEU A 209 6.76 18.84 -17.87
N THR A 210 7.51 19.84 -17.41
CA THR A 210 8.92 20.09 -17.73
C THR A 210 9.66 20.22 -16.42
N ALA A 211 10.92 19.74 -16.36
CA ALA A 211 11.67 19.63 -15.11
C ALA A 211 11.68 20.95 -14.32
N ASP A 212 11.88 22.07 -15.02
CA ASP A 212 12.08 23.39 -14.42
C ASP A 212 10.80 24.25 -14.32
N ALA A 213 9.64 23.73 -14.72
CA ALA A 213 8.42 24.54 -14.68
C ALA A 213 7.96 24.77 -13.23
N ALA A 214 7.84 26.03 -12.83
CA ALA A 214 7.19 26.39 -11.58
C ALA A 214 5.67 26.16 -11.67
N PRO A 215 5.01 25.78 -10.56
CA PRO A 215 3.56 25.75 -10.50
C PRO A 215 2.99 27.19 -10.55
N SER A 216 1.83 27.34 -11.18
CA SER A 216 1.08 28.59 -11.27
C SER A 216 -0.32 28.37 -10.73
N LYS A 217 -0.71 29.18 -9.74
CA LYS A 217 -2.06 29.15 -9.15
C LYS A 217 -3.10 29.52 -10.21
N THR A 218 -4.16 28.73 -10.31
CA THR A 218 -5.23 28.93 -11.29
C THR A 218 -6.58 29.23 -10.67
N PHE A 219 -6.84 28.77 -9.44
CA PHE A 219 -8.14 28.97 -8.78
C PHE A 219 -8.03 28.88 -7.25
N ASP A 220 -8.68 29.80 -6.54
CA ASP A 220 -8.78 29.85 -5.07
C ASP A 220 -9.86 28.86 -4.57
N LEU A 221 -9.50 27.59 -4.40
CA LEU A 221 -10.43 26.52 -4.01
C LEU A 221 -10.51 26.32 -2.49
N ASN A 222 -9.40 26.56 -1.76
CA ASN A 222 -9.28 26.36 -0.31
C ASN A 222 -9.70 24.96 0.19
N SER A 223 -9.47 23.92 -0.62
CA SER A 223 -9.86 22.54 -0.33
C SER A 223 -9.18 21.99 0.93
N LYS A 224 -9.99 21.46 1.86
CA LYS A 224 -9.53 20.83 3.11
C LYS A 224 -9.75 19.31 3.12
N GLY A 225 -10.71 18.80 2.35
CA GLY A 225 -11.16 17.41 2.41
C GLY A 225 -10.16 16.43 1.78
N TYR A 226 -9.89 15.31 2.44
CA TYR A 226 -8.95 14.30 1.91
C TYR A 226 -9.48 13.59 0.65
N GLY A 227 -10.80 13.55 0.50
CA GLY A 227 -11.48 12.96 -0.64
C GLY A 227 -11.52 13.87 -1.86
N ASP A 228 -11.16 15.14 -1.72
CA ASP A 228 -11.31 16.14 -2.79
C ASP A 228 -10.35 15.87 -3.95
N TYR A 229 -10.82 16.12 -5.17
CA TYR A 229 -10.09 15.83 -6.40
C TYR A 229 -10.60 16.69 -7.54
N LEU A 230 -9.76 16.84 -8.57
CA LEU A 230 -10.18 17.42 -9.85
C LEU A 230 -10.65 16.31 -10.78
N PHE A 231 -11.57 16.67 -11.67
CA PHE A 231 -12.04 15.83 -12.75
C PHE A 231 -12.48 16.70 -13.93
N VAL A 232 -12.73 16.08 -15.08
CA VAL A 232 -13.17 16.79 -16.30
C VAL A 232 -14.49 16.22 -16.80
N ARG A 233 -15.35 17.07 -17.37
CA ARG A 233 -16.59 16.64 -18.04
C ARG A 233 -16.70 17.27 -19.40
N HIS A 234 -17.49 16.68 -20.29
CA HIS A 234 -17.80 17.33 -21.56
C HIS A 234 -18.49 18.67 -21.31
N SER A 235 -18.05 19.71 -22.02
CA SER A 235 -18.64 21.04 -21.89
C SER A 235 -20.03 21.05 -22.49
N GLU A 236 -21.01 21.58 -21.76
CA GLU A 236 -22.38 21.77 -22.25
C GLU A 236 -22.47 22.91 -23.26
N ASN A 237 -21.55 23.87 -23.17
CA ASN A 237 -21.57 25.10 -23.96
C ASN A 237 -20.73 25.03 -25.24
N ASN A 238 -19.87 24.02 -25.40
CA ASN A 238 -18.91 23.96 -26.49
C ASN A 238 -18.54 22.52 -26.88
N ASP A 239 -19.14 22.07 -27.98
CA ASP A 239 -18.97 20.72 -28.52
C ASP A 239 -17.50 20.33 -28.68
N GLY A 240 -17.14 19.18 -28.11
CA GLY A 240 -15.79 18.61 -28.22
C GLY A 240 -14.74 19.26 -27.32
N THR A 241 -15.15 20.10 -26.36
CA THR A 241 -14.28 20.54 -25.27
C THR A 241 -14.69 19.91 -23.95
N TYR A 242 -13.78 19.99 -22.98
CA TYR A 242 -13.98 19.56 -21.60
C TYR A 242 -13.95 20.76 -20.68
N ASP A 243 -14.76 20.75 -19.63
CA ASP A 243 -14.71 21.66 -18.50
C ASP A 243 -13.94 21.02 -17.34
N LEU A 244 -13.20 21.83 -16.58
CA LEU A 244 -12.48 21.39 -15.38
C LEU A 244 -13.35 21.64 -14.15
N TYR A 245 -13.53 20.62 -13.33
CA TYR A 245 -14.27 20.70 -12.08
C TYR A 245 -13.42 20.24 -10.89
N ALA A 246 -13.77 20.72 -9.71
CA ALA A 246 -13.36 20.16 -8.43
C ALA A 246 -14.55 19.47 -7.77
N CYS A 247 -14.34 18.29 -7.22
CA CYS A 247 -15.30 17.63 -6.35
C CYS A 247 -14.81 17.80 -4.91
N ILE A 248 -15.62 18.46 -4.09
CA ILE A 248 -15.36 18.73 -2.68
C ILE A 248 -16.22 17.79 -1.85
N THR A 249 -15.57 16.95 -1.05
CA THR A 249 -16.23 15.94 -0.22
C THR A 249 -16.39 16.45 1.22
N SER A 250 -17.58 16.25 1.79
CA SER A 250 -17.79 16.51 3.22
C SER A 250 -17.00 15.50 4.07
N ASP A 251 -16.41 16.00 5.17
CA ASP A 251 -15.71 15.15 6.15
C ASP A 251 -16.63 14.14 6.86
N LYS A 252 -17.95 14.39 6.85
CA LYS A 252 -18.94 13.57 7.57
C LYS A 252 -19.53 12.47 6.70
N ASP A 253 -19.83 12.78 5.45
CA ASP A 253 -20.39 11.85 4.49
C ASP A 253 -19.79 12.11 3.12
N TYR A 254 -19.13 11.11 2.55
CA TYR A 254 -18.56 11.20 1.22
C TYR A 254 -19.62 11.33 0.12
N ARG A 255 -20.89 11.02 0.43
CA ARG A 255 -22.04 11.15 -0.48
C ARG A 255 -22.46 12.60 -0.64
N ASP A 256 -22.17 13.42 0.37
CA ASP A 256 -22.35 14.85 0.31
C ASP A 256 -21.11 15.46 -0.36
N SER A 257 -21.08 15.38 -1.70
CA SER A 257 -20.04 16.00 -2.50
C SER A 257 -20.58 17.17 -3.32
N GLU A 258 -19.92 18.32 -3.23
CA GLU A 258 -20.18 19.49 -4.06
C GLU A 258 -19.28 19.45 -5.30
N THR A 259 -19.81 19.87 -6.45
CA THR A 259 -19.04 20.04 -7.68
C THR A 259 -18.89 21.52 -7.99
N ILE A 260 -17.65 21.99 -8.10
CA ILE A 260 -17.31 23.39 -8.36
C ILE A 260 -16.66 23.48 -9.74
N LEU A 261 -17.21 24.32 -10.62
CA LEU A 261 -16.62 24.61 -11.93
C LEU A 261 -15.38 25.49 -11.76
N ILE A 262 -14.26 25.03 -12.29
CA ILE A 262 -12.95 25.71 -12.20
C ILE A 262 -12.65 26.46 -13.50
N ALA A 263 -12.92 25.84 -14.65
CA ALA A 263 -12.71 26.45 -15.97
C ALA A 263 -13.62 25.84 -17.03
N GLU A 264 -14.27 26.68 -17.83
CA GLU A 264 -15.07 26.29 -19.01
C GLU A 264 -14.21 26.16 -20.27
N SER A 265 -14.63 25.30 -21.20
CA SER A 265 -13.95 25.03 -22.48
C SER A 265 -12.45 24.82 -22.30
N PHE A 266 -12.09 24.16 -21.21
CA PHE A 266 -10.75 24.08 -20.64
C PHE A 266 -9.74 23.39 -21.57
N THR A 267 -10.16 22.33 -22.28
CA THR A 267 -9.32 21.69 -23.30
C THR A 267 -10.13 20.88 -24.30
N LYS A 268 -9.57 20.64 -25.49
CA LYS A 268 -10.08 19.64 -26.45
C LYS A 268 -9.54 18.24 -26.20
N THR A 269 -8.40 18.12 -25.52
CA THR A 269 -7.72 16.84 -25.30
C THR A 269 -7.47 16.62 -23.82
N ALA A 270 -8.39 15.87 -23.20
CA ALA A 270 -8.28 15.35 -21.85
C ALA A 270 -8.33 13.81 -21.87
N ALA A 271 -8.12 13.21 -20.70
CA ALA A 271 -8.21 11.77 -20.50
C ALA A 271 -9.16 11.49 -19.32
N PRO A 272 -10.48 11.72 -19.48
CA PRO A 272 -11.45 11.43 -18.43
C PRO A 272 -11.35 9.96 -18.04
N THR A 273 -11.38 9.69 -16.75
CA THR A 273 -11.61 8.35 -16.21
C THR A 273 -13.08 7.98 -16.39
N GLU A 274 -13.42 6.68 -16.31
CA GLU A 274 -14.83 6.24 -16.33
C GLU A 274 -15.66 6.94 -15.24
N ARG A 275 -15.05 7.15 -14.07
CA ARG A 275 -15.62 7.93 -12.96
C ARG A 275 -16.01 9.35 -13.36
N ASP A 276 -15.21 10.00 -14.20
CA ASP A 276 -15.44 11.40 -14.57
C ASP A 276 -16.65 11.54 -15.50
N LEU A 277 -16.96 10.47 -16.24
CA LEU A 277 -18.07 10.38 -17.19
C LEU A 277 -19.38 9.89 -16.53
N GLU A 278 -19.30 9.21 -15.39
CA GLU A 278 -20.47 8.63 -14.73
C GLU A 278 -21.19 9.70 -13.88
N HIS A 279 -22.50 9.85 -14.08
CA HIS A 279 -23.31 10.79 -13.32
C HIS A 279 -23.59 10.30 -11.89
N ASP A 280 -23.56 8.99 -11.67
CA ASP A 280 -23.76 8.36 -10.36
C ASP A 280 -22.45 7.79 -9.81
N LEU A 281 -21.84 8.52 -8.87
CA LEU A 281 -20.62 8.10 -8.19
C LEU A 281 -20.80 6.81 -7.37
N GLU A 282 -22.02 6.48 -6.94
CA GLU A 282 -22.29 5.29 -6.13
C GLU A 282 -22.37 4.02 -6.99
N GLU A 283 -22.91 4.14 -8.21
CA GLU A 283 -22.83 3.08 -9.22
C GLU A 283 -21.37 2.78 -9.58
N TYR A 284 -20.58 3.84 -9.87
CA TYR A 284 -19.15 3.69 -10.13
C TYR A 284 -18.45 2.93 -8.99
N ARG A 285 -18.71 3.33 -7.74
CA ARG A 285 -18.08 2.70 -6.58
C ARG A 285 -18.48 1.25 -6.45
N THR A 286 -19.76 0.92 -6.50
CA THR A 286 -20.20 -0.48 -6.35
C THR A 286 -19.64 -1.39 -7.45
N ARG A 287 -19.51 -0.87 -8.68
CA ARG A 287 -18.98 -1.62 -9.83
C ARG A 287 -17.45 -1.79 -9.78
N TYR A 288 -16.73 -0.75 -9.38
CA TYR A 288 -15.27 -0.71 -9.50
C TYR A 288 -14.51 -0.81 -8.18
N TRP A 289 -15.21 -0.95 -7.03
CA TRP A 289 -14.56 -0.99 -5.72
C TRP A 289 -13.44 -2.02 -5.64
N PHE A 290 -13.61 -3.22 -6.21
CA PHE A 290 -12.60 -4.29 -6.15
C PHE A 290 -11.84 -4.53 -7.47
N SER A 291 -12.22 -3.84 -8.54
CA SER A 291 -11.70 -4.11 -9.88
C SER A 291 -10.52 -3.19 -10.18
N PRO A 292 -9.39 -3.70 -10.67
CA PRO A 292 -8.36 -2.85 -11.24
C PRO A 292 -8.95 -2.01 -12.37
N THR A 293 -8.78 -0.71 -12.31
CA THR A 293 -9.29 0.24 -13.29
C THR A 293 -8.25 0.49 -14.36
N ASP A 294 -8.68 0.50 -15.63
CA ASP A 294 -7.82 0.92 -16.73
C ASP A 294 -7.50 2.41 -16.59
N VAL A 295 -6.23 2.75 -16.81
CA VAL A 295 -5.76 4.14 -16.74
C VAL A 295 -6.06 4.82 -18.08
N PRO A 296 -6.76 5.98 -18.09
CA PRO A 296 -7.12 6.65 -19.32
C PRO A 296 -5.88 7.19 -20.04
N LYS A 297 -5.94 7.15 -21.38
CA LYS A 297 -4.84 7.50 -22.28
C LYS A 297 -4.99 8.90 -22.82
N LEU A 298 -3.94 9.71 -22.71
CA LEU A 298 -3.93 11.09 -23.18
C LEU A 298 -3.27 11.21 -24.57
N GLY A 299 -4.03 11.71 -25.54
CA GLY A 299 -3.54 12.03 -26.89
C GLY A 299 -2.82 10.85 -27.58
N PRO A 300 -1.57 11.01 -28.04
CA PRO A 300 -0.83 9.93 -28.70
C PRO A 300 -0.68 8.63 -27.89
N ALA A 301 -0.87 8.65 -26.56
CA ALA A 301 -0.88 7.42 -25.75
C ALA A 301 -1.96 6.42 -26.18
N GLN A 302 -3.00 6.87 -26.88
CA GLN A 302 -4.08 6.02 -27.43
C GLN A 302 -3.53 4.88 -28.31
N SER A 303 -2.47 5.14 -29.09
CA SER A 303 -1.82 4.14 -29.94
C SER A 303 -0.66 3.38 -29.26
N SER A 304 -0.37 3.69 -27.99
CA SER A 304 0.70 3.04 -27.24
C SER A 304 0.42 1.56 -26.97
N PRO A 305 1.44 0.69 -27.06
CA PRO A 305 1.32 -0.72 -26.66
C PRO A 305 1.27 -0.89 -25.14
N TRP A 306 1.62 0.13 -24.36
CA TRP A 306 1.48 0.06 -22.91
C TRP A 306 0.03 0.19 -22.48
N LYS A 307 -0.34 -0.62 -21.49
CA LYS A 307 -1.60 -0.56 -20.76
C LYS A 307 -1.29 -0.43 -19.29
N PHE A 308 -1.81 0.62 -18.66
CA PHE A 308 -1.68 0.83 -17.23
C PHE A 308 -2.98 0.50 -16.53
N LYS A 309 -2.88 -0.07 -15.34
CA LYS A 309 -4.01 -0.31 -14.44
C LYS A 309 -3.68 0.15 -13.03
N THR A 310 -4.63 0.79 -12.37
CA THR A 310 -4.57 1.09 -10.94
C THR A 310 -5.47 0.16 -10.15
N SER A 311 -5.13 -0.10 -8.89
CA SER A 311 -5.96 -0.90 -7.99
C SER A 311 -6.13 -0.18 -6.66
N ILE A 312 -7.28 -0.38 -6.03
CA ILE A 312 -7.55 0.05 -4.66
C ILE A 312 -6.73 -0.70 -3.61
N TRP A 313 -6.04 -1.78 -4.00
CA TRP A 313 -5.19 -2.55 -3.12
C TRP A 313 -3.74 -2.18 -3.32
N SER A 314 -3.07 -1.83 -2.22
CA SER A 314 -1.67 -1.39 -2.25
C SER A 314 -0.71 -2.49 -2.71
N LEU A 315 -1.11 -3.75 -2.56
CA LEU A 315 -0.35 -4.91 -3.03
C LEU A 315 -0.31 -5.00 -4.56
N MET A 316 -1.39 -4.58 -5.22
CA MET A 316 -1.48 -4.57 -6.68
C MET A 316 -0.85 -3.30 -7.25
N GLY A 317 -1.06 -2.16 -6.57
CA GLY A 317 -0.45 -0.88 -6.94
C GLY A 317 -0.79 -0.43 -8.36
N LEU A 318 0.21 0.09 -9.06
CA LEU A 318 0.15 0.45 -10.48
C LEU A 318 0.79 -0.67 -11.28
N THR A 319 0.03 -1.27 -12.20
CA THR A 319 0.55 -2.29 -13.12
C THR A 319 0.69 -1.70 -14.51
N ALA A 320 1.81 -1.95 -15.17
CA ALA A 320 2.04 -1.58 -16.57
C ALA A 320 2.33 -2.85 -17.37
N LYS A 321 1.58 -3.09 -18.46
CA LYS A 321 1.80 -4.22 -19.36
C LYS A 321 1.96 -3.74 -20.79
N ASN A 322 3.04 -4.13 -21.44
CA ASN A 322 3.25 -3.92 -22.86
C ASN A 322 2.60 -5.05 -23.64
N THR A 323 1.60 -4.74 -24.47
CA THR A 323 0.84 -5.75 -25.21
C THR A 323 1.59 -6.37 -26.38
N LYS A 324 2.68 -5.73 -26.85
CA LYS A 324 3.50 -6.24 -27.96
C LYS A 324 4.64 -7.13 -27.48
N THR A 325 5.30 -6.75 -26.38
CA THR A 325 6.47 -7.47 -25.86
C THR A 325 6.14 -8.41 -24.71
N GLU A 326 4.90 -8.37 -24.21
CA GLU A 326 4.45 -9.05 -22.99
C GLU A 326 5.18 -8.64 -21.70
N GLN A 327 6.07 -7.63 -21.78
CA GLN A 327 6.73 -7.07 -20.61
C GLN A 327 5.69 -6.55 -19.62
N SER A 328 5.87 -6.87 -18.34
CA SER A 328 5.00 -6.42 -17.27
C SER A 328 5.85 -5.82 -16.15
N GLU A 329 5.43 -4.66 -15.69
CA GLU A 329 6.03 -3.95 -14.57
C GLU A 329 4.95 -3.67 -13.52
N ARG A 330 5.36 -3.57 -12.26
CA ARG A 330 4.47 -3.26 -11.16
C ARG A 330 5.14 -2.32 -10.18
N VAL A 331 4.43 -1.28 -9.79
CA VAL A 331 4.84 -0.30 -8.79
C VAL A 331 3.87 -0.37 -7.63
N ALA A 332 4.28 -1.06 -6.56
CA ALA A 332 3.48 -1.34 -5.40
C ALA A 332 4.34 -1.26 -4.13
N PHE A 333 3.74 -0.76 -3.06
CA PHE A 333 4.35 -0.72 -1.74
C PHE A 333 3.32 -1.10 -0.69
N THR A 334 3.56 -2.18 0.02
CA THR A 334 2.70 -2.75 1.07
C THR A 334 3.57 -3.51 2.04
N THR A 335 3.57 -3.05 3.29
CA THR A 335 4.33 -3.61 4.41
C THR A 335 3.43 -3.68 5.64
N PRO A 336 3.81 -4.39 6.71
CA PRO A 336 3.04 -4.40 7.95
C PRO A 336 2.83 -3.01 8.57
N PHE A 337 3.67 -2.03 8.22
CA PHE A 337 3.63 -0.67 8.76
C PHE A 337 2.90 0.33 7.87
N GLY A 338 2.43 -0.09 6.69
CA GLY A 338 1.71 0.77 5.77
C GLY A 338 1.89 0.38 4.30
N GLY A 339 1.10 1.02 3.45
CA GLY A 339 1.17 0.81 2.00
C GLY A 339 0.72 2.05 1.23
N TRP A 340 0.98 2.03 -0.07
CA TRP A 340 0.57 3.08 -0.99
C TRP A 340 -0.44 2.61 -2.02
N LEU A 341 -1.40 3.49 -2.29
CA LEU A 341 -2.44 3.34 -3.29
C LEU A 341 -2.22 4.35 -4.41
N PRO A 342 -1.79 3.88 -5.59
CA PRO A 342 -1.87 4.64 -6.82
C PRO A 342 -3.34 4.91 -7.17
N LYS A 343 -3.68 6.17 -7.37
CA LYS A 343 -5.01 6.62 -7.82
C LYS A 343 -4.88 7.80 -8.77
N ASN A 344 -5.99 8.20 -9.39
CA ASN A 344 -6.06 9.37 -10.29
C ASN A 344 -4.93 9.34 -11.34
N ALA A 345 -4.82 8.22 -12.04
CA ALA A 345 -3.73 7.99 -12.98
C ALA A 345 -4.09 8.44 -14.40
N THR A 346 -3.09 8.83 -15.19
CA THR A 346 -3.20 9.13 -16.61
C THR A 346 -1.99 8.58 -17.36
N HIS A 347 -2.22 7.89 -18.47
CA HIS A 347 -1.18 7.43 -19.38
C HIS A 347 -0.83 8.56 -20.34
N LEU A 348 0.37 9.10 -20.21
CA LEU A 348 0.90 10.24 -20.95
C LEU A 348 1.46 9.85 -22.34
N PRO A 349 1.58 10.78 -23.29
CA PRO A 349 2.06 10.52 -24.66
C PRO A 349 3.44 9.85 -24.81
N THR A 350 4.28 9.91 -23.77
CA THR A 350 5.65 9.34 -23.75
C THR A 350 5.73 8.02 -22.96
N ASP A 351 4.62 7.28 -22.93
CA ASP A 351 4.50 5.99 -22.24
C ASP A 351 4.83 6.02 -20.75
N LYS A 352 4.51 7.15 -20.12
CA LYS A 352 4.63 7.37 -18.69
C LYS A 352 3.27 7.37 -18.03
N ALA A 353 3.21 6.95 -16.79
CA ALA A 353 2.03 7.11 -15.96
C ALA A 353 2.22 8.30 -15.04
N LEU A 354 1.33 9.30 -15.12
CA LEU A 354 1.13 10.30 -14.07
C LEU A 354 0.12 9.73 -13.09
N PHE A 355 0.34 9.82 -11.79
CA PHE A 355 -0.62 9.31 -10.81
C PHE A 355 -0.39 9.92 -9.44
N GLN A 356 -1.40 9.83 -8.59
CA GLN A 356 -1.29 10.20 -7.19
C GLN A 356 -0.97 8.97 -6.35
N LEU A 357 0.08 9.07 -5.52
CA LEU A 357 0.38 8.12 -4.45
C LEU A 357 -0.27 8.59 -3.15
N GLY A 358 -1.08 7.73 -2.54
CA GLY A 358 -1.61 7.96 -1.20
C GLY A 358 -1.30 6.87 -0.21
N ILE A 359 -1.02 7.24 1.04
CA ILE A 359 -0.89 6.29 2.15
C ILE A 359 -2.26 5.72 2.45
N TYR A 360 -2.38 4.39 2.47
CA TYR A 360 -3.53 3.67 3.01
C TYR A 360 -3.30 3.38 4.50
N PRO A 361 -4.00 4.05 5.42
CA PRO A 361 -4.05 3.61 6.79
C PRO A 361 -5.20 2.62 6.97
N PHE A 362 -5.03 1.67 7.88
CA PHE A 362 -6.11 0.84 8.41
C PHE A 362 -7.23 1.65 9.07
N ASN A 363 -7.02 2.95 9.33
CA ASN A 363 -8.03 3.90 9.74
C ASN A 363 -8.22 4.98 8.65
N LEU A 364 -9.40 4.97 8.01
CA LEU A 364 -9.80 5.86 6.92
C LEU A 364 -9.58 7.37 7.22
N LYS A 365 -9.45 7.75 8.49
CA LYS A 365 -9.30 9.14 8.93
C LYS A 365 -7.95 9.80 8.55
N TYR A 366 -6.94 9.03 8.16
CA TYR A 366 -5.58 9.55 7.91
C TYR A 366 -5.02 9.24 6.52
N LEU A 367 -5.89 9.12 5.50
CA LEU A 367 -5.48 9.00 4.08
C LEU A 367 -4.86 10.32 3.57
N ARG A 368 -3.67 10.70 4.06
CA ARG A 368 -2.89 11.81 3.51
C ARG A 368 -2.13 11.30 2.30
N GLY A 369 -2.86 11.19 1.18
CA GLY A 369 -2.25 11.00 -0.12
C GLY A 369 -2.09 12.33 -0.81
N ASP A 370 -0.89 12.85 -0.75
CA ASP A 370 -0.56 14.18 -1.22
C ASP A 370 0.63 14.15 -2.17
N GLN A 371 1.00 13.04 -2.79
CA GLN A 371 2.14 13.02 -3.70
C GLN A 371 1.70 12.67 -5.10
N ILE A 372 2.02 13.56 -6.03
CA ILE A 372 1.83 13.29 -7.45
C ILE A 372 3.17 12.84 -8.01
N CYS A 373 3.16 11.67 -8.63
CA CYS A 373 4.34 10.98 -9.13
C CYS A 373 4.22 10.70 -10.61
N ILE A 374 5.36 10.47 -11.25
CA ILE A 374 5.45 9.98 -12.61
C ILE A 374 6.31 8.73 -12.67
N TYR A 375 5.85 7.74 -13.42
CA TYR A 375 6.53 6.47 -13.62
C TYR A 375 6.85 6.21 -15.09
N ASP A 376 8.11 5.84 -15.36
CA ASP A 376 8.57 5.35 -16.66
C ASP A 376 8.79 3.82 -16.59
N PRO A 377 7.92 3.00 -17.20
CA PRO A 377 8.05 1.55 -17.16
C PRO A 377 9.24 1.03 -17.97
N ASN A 378 9.72 1.77 -18.98
CA ASN A 378 10.84 1.31 -19.80
C ASN A 378 12.17 1.43 -19.04
N LYS A 379 12.31 2.50 -18.24
CA LYS A 379 13.50 2.75 -17.42
C LYS A 379 13.36 2.28 -15.97
N LYS A 380 12.17 1.84 -15.57
CA LYS A 380 11.79 1.57 -14.17
C LYS A 380 12.10 2.74 -13.24
N GLN A 381 11.87 3.96 -13.72
CA GLN A 381 12.16 5.19 -12.98
C GLN A 381 10.86 5.77 -12.41
N LEU A 382 10.92 6.18 -11.14
CA LEU A 382 9.82 6.80 -10.42
C LEU A 382 10.31 8.12 -9.81
N ALA A 383 9.61 9.22 -10.10
CA ALA A 383 9.92 10.52 -9.51
C ALA A 383 8.67 11.15 -8.87
N LYS A 384 8.90 11.92 -7.81
CA LYS A 384 7.89 12.82 -7.24
C LYS A 384 7.88 14.13 -8.03
N ILE A 385 6.70 14.59 -8.44
CA ILE A 385 6.52 15.89 -9.10
C ILE A 385 6.27 16.98 -8.08
N THR A 386 5.24 16.79 -7.25
CA THR A 386 4.78 17.81 -6.31
C THR A 386 3.94 17.18 -5.20
N HIS A 387 3.65 17.97 -4.17
CA HIS A 387 2.61 17.63 -3.22
C HIS A 387 1.23 18.12 -3.72
N GLY A 388 0.22 17.24 -3.73
CA GLY A 388 -1.09 17.52 -4.26
C GLY A 388 -1.99 16.30 -4.42
N LYS A 389 -3.24 16.55 -4.82
CA LYS A 389 -4.26 15.53 -5.07
C LYS A 389 -5.07 15.83 -6.33
N GLY A 390 -5.67 14.77 -6.88
CA GLY A 390 -6.50 14.81 -8.08
C GLY A 390 -5.77 15.38 -9.30
N PRO A 391 -4.60 14.85 -9.71
CA PRO A 391 -3.92 15.34 -10.90
C PRO A 391 -4.76 15.10 -12.16
N ILE A 392 -4.90 16.12 -13.00
CA ILE A 392 -5.48 16.05 -14.33
C ILE A 392 -4.43 16.51 -15.34
N ALA A 393 -4.09 15.64 -16.29
CA ALA A 393 -3.18 15.97 -17.38
C ALA A 393 -3.95 16.32 -18.66
N ILE A 394 -3.58 17.43 -19.29
CA ILE A 394 -4.10 17.87 -20.57
C ILE A 394 -2.98 18.12 -21.56
N ILE A 395 -3.26 18.00 -22.86
CA ILE A 395 -2.40 18.55 -23.91
C ILE A 395 -2.88 19.95 -24.19
N LYS A 396 -2.01 20.96 -24.00
CA LYS A 396 -2.34 22.32 -24.43
C LYS A 396 -2.32 22.36 -25.95
N ASP A 397 -3.44 22.70 -26.55
CA ASP A 397 -3.47 23.13 -27.94
C ASP A 397 -2.52 24.33 -28.10
N LYS A 398 -1.93 24.51 -29.29
CA LYS A 398 -1.14 25.71 -29.58
C LYS A 398 -1.94 26.93 -29.13
N PRO A 399 -1.34 27.88 -28.39
CA PRO A 399 -2.07 28.99 -27.78
C PRO A 399 -2.94 29.66 -28.83
N GLN A 400 -4.27 29.50 -28.70
CA GLN A 400 -5.19 30.34 -29.43
C GLN A 400 -4.96 31.76 -28.92
N LYS A 401 -4.75 32.68 -29.87
CA LYS A 401 -4.56 34.10 -29.59
C LYS A 401 -5.68 34.55 -28.64
N PRO A 402 -5.37 35.11 -27.45
CA PRO A 402 -6.38 35.37 -26.43
C PRO A 402 -7.47 36.27 -27.00
N THR A 403 -8.71 35.76 -26.99
CA THR A 403 -9.89 36.57 -27.22
C THR A 403 -10.02 37.52 -26.04
N ALA A 404 -9.88 38.82 -26.29
CA ALA A 404 -9.95 39.85 -25.27
C ALA A 404 -11.25 39.68 -24.46
N THR A 405 -11.12 39.54 -23.15
CA THR A 405 -12.25 39.57 -22.22
C THR A 405 -12.99 40.90 -22.43
N PRO A 406 -14.30 40.90 -22.74
CA PRO A 406 -15.06 42.13 -22.76
C PRO A 406 -14.98 42.73 -21.36
N THR A 407 -14.37 43.92 -21.27
CA THR A 407 -14.35 44.70 -20.05
C THR A 407 -15.79 45.12 -19.78
N ASN A 408 -16.44 44.50 -18.80
CA ASN A 408 -17.71 45.00 -18.29
C ASN A 408 -17.43 46.33 -17.59
N THR A 409 -17.48 47.41 -18.37
CA THR A 409 -17.58 48.77 -17.86
C THR A 409 -19.03 48.95 -17.40
N THR A 410 -19.30 48.62 -16.13
CA THR A 410 -20.46 49.19 -15.44
C THR A 410 -20.20 50.69 -15.28
N ALA A 411 -20.90 51.50 -16.07
CA ALA A 411 -21.03 52.93 -15.84
C ALA A 411 -21.95 53.16 -14.63
N ASP A 412 -21.58 54.17 -13.84
CA ASP A 412 -22.29 54.67 -12.65
C ASP A 412 -23.74 55.10 -12.91
#